data_AF-W7CG63-F1
#
_entry.id   AF-W7CG63-F1
#
_cell.length_a   1.000
_cell.length_b   1.000
_cell.length_c   1.000
_cell.angle_alpha   90.00
_cell.angle_beta   90.00
_cell.angle_gamma   90.00
#
_symmetry.space_group_name_H-M   'P 1'
#
loop_
_entity.id
_entity.type
_entity.pdbx_description
1 polymer ?
#
loop_
_entity_poly.entity_id
_entity_poly.type
_entity_poly.pdbx_seq_one_letter_code
_entity_poly.pdbx_strand_id
1 'polypeptide(L)'
;MAVFEAYIADLPAEHQGRVSEVLNWIATTYPQLEQEIKWKQPMFIDHGTFIIAFSVAKHHLAVAPKGRVSFISQATLLRQTISRAKNLCGLNGSKLLIMIC
;
A
#
# COMPACT_ATOMS: atom_id res chain seq x y z
N MET A 1 2.92 11.74 8.21
CA MET A 1 3.31 10.32 8.38
C MET A 1 4.83 10.26 8.32
N ALA A 2 5.51 10.50 9.44
CA ALA A 2 6.97 10.67 9.43
C ALA A 2 7.74 9.42 8.94
N VAL A 3 7.18 8.23 9.14
CA VAL A 3 7.85 6.96 8.83
C VAL A 3 8.05 6.77 7.32
N PHE A 4 7.08 7.13 6.48
CA PHE A 4 7.14 6.88 5.03
C PHE A 4 7.65 8.07 4.21
N GLU A 5 7.93 9.22 4.82
CA GLU A 5 8.41 10.42 4.12
C GLU A 5 9.75 10.17 3.40
N ALA A 6 10.68 9.45 4.05
CA ALA A 6 11.95 9.09 3.44
C ALA A 6 11.78 8.16 2.22
N TYR A 7 10.81 7.24 2.27
CA TYR A 7 10.49 6.37 1.14
C TYR A 7 9.82 7.14 0.00
N ILE A 8 8.88 8.03 0.32
CA ILE A 8 8.18 8.85 -0.68
C ILE A 8 9.15 9.80 -1.37
N ALA A 9 10.11 10.39 -0.64
CA ALA A 9 11.11 11.28 -1.21
C ALA A 9 12.02 10.60 -2.26
N ASP A 10 12.26 9.29 -2.13
CA ASP A 10 13.05 8.49 -3.08
C ASP A 10 12.27 8.15 -4.37
N LEU A 11 10.94 8.31 -4.37
CA LEU A 11 10.10 8.02 -5.53
C LEU A 11 10.07 9.17 -6.55
N PRO A 12 9.78 8.90 -7.84
CA PRO A 12 9.54 9.95 -8.83
C PRO A 12 8.35 10.84 -8.44
N ALA A 13 8.45 12.16 -8.68
CA ALA A 13 7.44 13.16 -8.32
C ALA A 13 6.00 12.79 -8.78
N GLU A 14 5.86 12.12 -9.93
CA GLU A 14 4.58 11.64 -10.45
C GLU A 14 3.89 10.60 -9.54
N HIS A 15 4.67 9.82 -8.79
CA HIS A 15 4.16 8.76 -7.91
C HIS A 15 4.04 9.22 -6.45
N GLN A 16 4.81 10.22 -6.03
CA GLN A 16 4.82 10.72 -4.65
C GLN A 16 3.43 11.12 -4.15
N GLY A 17 2.66 11.86 -4.96
CA GLY A 17 1.32 12.31 -4.58
C GLY A 17 0.34 11.16 -4.39
N ARG A 18 0.34 10.18 -5.29
CA ARG A 18 -0.57 9.01 -5.21
C ARG A 18 -0.21 8.07 -4.06
N VAL A 19 1.07 7.79 -3.89
CA VAL A 19 1.56 6.89 -2.84
C VAL A 19 1.32 7.51 -1.47
N SER A 20 1.58 8.81 -1.31
CA SER A 20 1.29 9.51 -0.05
C SER A 20 -0.20 9.52 0.28
N GLU A 21 -1.10 9.72 -0.70
CA GLU A 21 -2.54 9.65 -0.48
C GLU A 21 -2.98 8.26 -0.02
N VAL A 22 -2.51 7.20 -0.69
CA VAL A 22 -2.86 5.81 -0.32
C VAL A 22 -2.37 5.47 1.08
N LEU A 23 -1.12 5.79 1.40
CA LEU A 23 -0.54 5.49 2.72
C LEU A 23 -1.25 6.29 3.83
N ASN A 24 -1.54 7.57 3.60
CA ASN A 24 -2.31 8.40 4.53
C ASN A 24 -3.72 7.85 4.73
N TRP A 25 -4.39 7.39 3.67
CA TRP A 25 -5.72 6.81 3.76
C TRP A 25 -5.72 5.52 4.61
N ILE A 26 -4.72 4.67 4.46
CA ILE A 26 -4.61 3.44 5.27
C ILE A 26 -4.36 3.80 6.74
N ALA A 27 -3.46 4.74 7.01
CA ALA A 27 -3.16 5.15 8.38
C ALA A 27 -4.35 5.84 9.09
N THR A 28 -5.19 6.54 8.34
CA THR A 28 -6.41 7.19 8.88
C THR A 28 -7.57 6.20 9.04
N THR A 29 -7.70 5.24 8.12
CA THR A 29 -8.76 4.22 8.16
C THR A 29 -8.47 3.12 9.19
N TYR A 30 -7.18 2.80 9.39
CA TYR A 30 -6.70 1.74 10.26
C TYR A 30 -5.62 2.27 11.21
N PRO A 31 -5.97 3.12 12.19
CA PRO A 31 -5.01 3.71 13.13
C PRO A 31 -4.35 2.67 14.05
N GLN A 32 -4.93 1.47 14.18
CA GLN A 32 -4.34 0.36 14.92
C GLN A 32 -3.14 -0.28 14.22
N LEU A 33 -2.91 -0.01 12.92
CA LEU A 33 -1.78 -0.57 12.20
C LEU A 33 -0.51 0.24 12.46
N GLU A 34 0.52 -0.45 12.90
CA GLU A 34 1.87 0.08 13.01
C GLU A 34 2.50 0.21 11.62
N GLN A 35 3.21 1.32 11.41
CA GLN A 35 3.89 1.65 10.16
C GLN A 35 5.38 1.31 10.29
N GLU A 36 5.90 0.44 9.42
CA GLU A 36 7.31 0.07 9.43
C GLU A 36 7.86 0.02 8.00
N ILE A 37 9.12 0.42 7.80
CA ILE A 37 9.82 0.20 6.54
C ILE A 37 10.80 -0.94 6.73
N LYS A 38 10.60 -2.04 5.99
CA LYS A 38 11.55 -3.15 5.89
C LYS A 38 11.89 -3.39 4.43
N TRP A 39 13.17 -3.65 4.13
CA TRP A 39 13.64 -3.94 2.76
C TRP A 39 13.31 -2.85 1.73
N LYS A 40 13.34 -1.57 2.14
CA LYS A 40 12.86 -0.43 1.34
C LYS A 40 11.40 -0.54 0.89
N GLN A 41 10.57 -1.28 1.62
CA GLN A 41 9.15 -1.41 1.36
C GLN A 41 8.36 -0.91 2.58
N PRO A 42 7.39 0.01 2.38
CA PRO A 42 6.45 0.36 3.44
C PRO A 42 5.54 -0.83 3.74
N MET A 43 5.54 -1.23 5.00
CA MET A 43 4.75 -2.32 5.55
C MET A 43 3.85 -1.81 6.67
N PHE A 44 2.68 -2.43 6.78
CA PHE A 44 1.81 -2.25 7.93
C PHE A 44 1.75 -3.56 8.72
N ILE A 45 1.88 -3.42 10.03
CA ILE A 45 1.98 -4.52 10.99
C ILE A 45 0.92 -4.29 12.07
N ASP A 46 0.36 -5.37 12.57
CA ASP A 46 -0.59 -5.36 13.68
C ASP A 46 -0.06 -6.29 14.77
N HIS A 47 0.32 -5.75 15.93
CA HIS A 47 0.80 -6.52 17.08
C HIS A 47 1.87 -7.58 16.71
N GLY A 48 2.87 -7.19 15.91
CA GLY A 48 3.94 -8.09 15.43
C GLY A 48 3.58 -9.00 14.25
N THR A 49 2.36 -8.90 13.73
CA THR A 49 1.89 -9.66 12.56
C THR A 49 1.91 -8.79 11.31
N PHE A 50 2.70 -9.18 10.31
CA PHE A 50 2.67 -8.55 8.99
C PHE A 50 1.29 -8.64 8.35
N ILE A 51 0.75 -7.50 7.90
CA ILE A 51 -0.57 -7.42 7.27
C ILE A 51 -0.45 -7.16 5.76
N ILE A 52 0.19 -6.06 5.39
CA ILE A 52 0.25 -5.58 4.01
C ILE A 52 1.56 -4.85 3.74
N ALA A 53 2.16 -5.12 2.59
CA ALA A 53 3.31 -4.40 2.05
C ALA A 53 2.93 -3.70 0.75
N PHE A 54 3.54 -2.55 0.52
CA PHE A 54 3.49 -1.86 -0.77
C PHE A 54 4.86 -1.83 -1.40
N SER A 55 4.91 -2.06 -2.71
CA SER A 55 6.11 -1.90 -3.50
C SER A 55 5.78 -1.06 -4.72
N VAL A 56 6.58 -0.02 -4.97
CA VAL A 56 6.40 0.88 -6.11
C VAL A 56 7.45 0.54 -7.15
N ALA A 57 7.01 0.23 -8.37
CA ALA A 57 7.85 0.09 -9.55
C ALA A 57 7.50 1.19 -10.56
N LYS A 58 8.39 1.46 -11.53
CA LYS A 58 8.29 2.58 -12.49
C LYS A 58 6.94 2.77 -13.17
N HIS A 59 6.15 1.70 -13.35
CA HIS A 59 4.83 1.76 -13.97
C HIS A 59 3.73 1.07 -13.15
N HIS A 60 4.07 0.54 -11.97
CA HIS A 60 3.20 -0.38 -11.23
C HIS A 60 3.27 -0.11 -9.74
N LEU A 61 2.11 -0.12 -9.08
CA LEU A 61 2.02 -0.23 -7.63
C LEU A 61 1.65 -1.68 -7.32
N ALA A 62 2.56 -2.40 -6.68
CA ALA A 62 2.30 -3.75 -6.19
C ALA A 62 1.84 -3.69 -4.73
N VAL A 63 0.81 -4.46 -4.42
CA VAL A 63 0.24 -4.58 -3.09
C VAL A 63 0.28 -6.04 -2.70
N ALA A 64 1.03 -6.36 -1.64
CA ALA A 64 1.26 -7.71 -1.17
C ALA A 64 0.62 -7.90 0.22
N PRO A 65 -0.61 -8.45 0.30
CA PRO A 65 -1.21 -8.85 1.56
C PRO A 65 -0.66 -10.19 2.04
N LYS A 66 -0.69 -10.45 3.36
CA LYS A 66 -0.39 -11.78 3.91
C LYS A 66 -1.44 -12.81 3.46
N GLY A 67 -0.99 -13.93 2.89
CA GLY A 67 -1.81 -14.96 2.20
C GLY A 67 -2.91 -15.68 2.99
N ARG A 68 -3.11 -15.38 4.28
CA ARG A 68 -4.30 -15.80 5.03
C ARG A 68 -5.07 -14.58 5.51
N VAL A 69 -5.75 -13.94 4.56
CA VAL A 69 -6.72 -12.87 4.82
C VAL A 69 -8.01 -13.50 5.35
N SER A 70 -7.97 -14.02 6.58
CA SER A 70 -9.12 -14.72 7.19
C SER A 70 -10.12 -13.78 7.88
N PHE A 71 -9.81 -12.49 7.99
CA PHE A 71 -10.64 -11.50 8.67
C PHE A 71 -11.19 -10.48 7.67
N ILE A 72 -12.52 -10.37 7.64
CA ILE A 72 -13.36 -9.64 6.66
C ILE A 72 -12.95 -8.17 6.43
N SER A 73 -12.16 -7.57 7.34
CA SER A 73 -11.65 -6.19 7.25
C SER A 73 -10.52 -6.00 6.23
N GLN A 74 -9.59 -6.94 6.11
CA GLN A 74 -8.38 -6.77 5.28
C GLN A 74 -8.59 -7.07 3.79
N ALA A 75 -9.53 -7.96 3.45
CA ALA A 75 -9.95 -8.17 2.06
C ALA A 75 -10.67 -6.94 1.49
N THR A 76 -11.39 -6.21 2.36
CA THR A 76 -12.01 -4.93 2.07
C THR A 76 -10.94 -3.85 1.89
N LEU A 77 -9.96 -3.76 2.79
CA LEU A 77 -8.78 -2.87 2.64
C LEU A 77 -8.11 -3.11 1.29
N LEU A 78 -7.83 -4.37 0.94
CA LEU A 78 -7.18 -4.71 -0.32
C LEU A 78 -8.04 -4.27 -1.52
N ARG A 79 -9.33 -4.62 -1.55
CA ARG A 79 -10.25 -4.23 -2.62
C ARG A 79 -10.42 -2.71 -2.74
N GLN A 80 -10.54 -2.00 -1.62
CA GLN A 80 -10.70 -0.54 -1.59
C GLN A 80 -9.41 0.16 -2.02
N THR A 81 -8.26 -0.30 -1.53
CA THR A 81 -6.95 0.23 -1.93
C THR A 81 -6.71 0.00 -3.41
N ILE A 82 -7.01 -1.19 -3.93
CA ILE A 82 -6.92 -1.53 -5.37
C ILE A 82 -7.88 -0.67 -6.20
N SER A 83 -9.14 -0.56 -5.80
CA SER A 83 -10.15 0.23 -6.51
C SER A 83 -9.77 1.72 -6.57
N ARG A 84 -9.30 2.26 -5.44
CA ARG A 84 -8.85 3.65 -5.35
C ARG A 84 -7.55 3.89 -6.10
N ALA A 85 -6.58 2.99 -6.01
CA ALA A 85 -5.36 3.05 -6.81
C ALA A 85 -5.65 2.96 -8.32
N LYS A 86 -6.66 2.19 -8.76
CA LYS A 86 -7.10 2.18 -10.17
C LYS A 86 -7.72 3.51 -10.60
N ASN A 87 -8.57 4.10 -9.75
CA ASN A 87 -9.22 5.39 -10.04
C ASN A 87 -8.21 6.55 -10.06
N LEU A 88 -7.36 6.65 -9.03
CA LEU A 88 -6.28 7.64 -8.97
C LEU A 88 -5.30 7.44 -10.12
N CYS A 89 -4.98 6.18 -10.39
CA CYS A 89 -4.35 5.53 -11.54
C CYS A 89 -4.66 6.06 -12.96
N GLY A 90 -5.93 6.40 -13.24
CA GLY A 90 -6.42 6.44 -14.64
C GLY A 90 -6.17 5.10 -15.38
N LEU A 91 -6.12 4.00 -14.62
CA LEU A 91 -5.44 2.78 -14.99
C LEU A 91 -6.43 1.83 -15.68
N ASN A 92 -6.71 2.08 -16.97
CA ASN A 92 -7.43 1.11 -17.81
C ASN A 92 -6.64 -0.21 -17.85
N GLY A 93 -7.35 -1.33 -17.60
CA GLY A 93 -6.80 -2.58 -17.09
C GLY A 93 -5.46 -3.03 -17.68
N SER A 94 -4.44 -3.16 -16.82
CA SER A 94 -3.24 -4.04 -16.93
C SER A 94 -2.05 -3.59 -16.07
N LYS A 95 -2.03 -2.36 -15.52
CA LYS A 95 -0.88 -1.86 -14.75
C LYS A 95 -0.94 -2.06 -13.22
N LEU A 96 -1.97 -2.72 -12.68
CA LEU A 96 -1.99 -3.10 -11.27
C LEU A 96 -1.61 -4.58 -11.13
N LEU A 97 -0.32 -4.85 -10.95
CA LEU A 97 0.16 -6.20 -10.67
C LEU A 97 -0.04 -6.45 -9.17
N ILE A 98 -1.14 -7.10 -8.82
CA ILE A 98 -1.34 -7.67 -7.49
C ILE A 98 -0.46 -8.91 -7.45
N MET A 99 0.77 -8.77 -6.93
CA MET A 99 1.67 -9.90 -6.71
C MET A 99 1.18 -10.62 -5.45
N ILE A 100 0.25 -11.55 -5.63
CA ILE A 100 -0.12 -12.53 -4.60
C ILE A 100 1.00 -13.56 -4.62
N CYS A 101 1.82 -13.61 -3.57
CA CYS A 101 2.75 -14.71 -3.36
C CYS A 101 2.02 -15.90 -2.74
#